data_AF-A0A7X6SFR9-F1
#
_entry.id   AF-A0A7X6SFR9-F1
#
_cell.length_a   1.000
_cell.length_b   1.000
_cell.length_c   1.000
_cell.angle_alpha   90.00
_cell.angle_beta   90.00
_cell.angle_gamma   90.00
#
_symmetry.space_group_name_H-M   'P 1'
#
loop_
_entity.id
_entity.type
_entity.pdbx_description
1 polymer ?
#
loop_
_entity_poly.entity_id
_entity_poly.type
_entity_poly.pdbx_seq_one_letter_code
_entity_poly.pdbx_strand_id
1 'polypeptide(L)' 'MSTLSIRQLDERIHARLRGRAAKHGRSVEAEVRAILDAAVDLPEENILLALHAAVVGVGGVDLPTPVRTDQPRSVDLS' A
#
# COMPACT_ATOMS: atom_id res chain seq x y z
N MET A 1 14.31 -7.68 18.04
CA MET A 1 13.23 -6.85 18.59
C MET A 1 13.60 -5.40 18.33
N SER A 2 12.82 -4.71 17.51
CA SER A 2 12.94 -3.27 17.30
C SER A 2 11.91 -2.58 18.20
N THR A 3 12.31 -1.50 18.88
CA THR A 3 11.42 -0.70 19.72
C THR A 3 11.17 0.63 19.03
N LEU A 4 9.89 0.93 18.74
CA LEU A 4 9.44 2.20 18.21
C LEU A 4 8.79 3.00 19.34
N SER A 5 9.24 4.24 19.56
CA SER A 5 8.63 5.16 20.52
C SER A 5 8.04 6.36 19.79
N ILE A 6 6.76 6.62 20.02
CA ILE A 6 6.04 7.78 19.47
C ILE A 6 5.84 8.76 20.62
N ARG A 7 6.56 9.89 20.56
CA ARG A 7 6.44 10.97 21.57
C ARG A 7 5.26 11.87 21.21
N GLN A 8 4.64 12.45 22.24
CA GLN A 8 3.55 13.43 22.10
C GLN A 8 2.34 12.89 21.30
N LEU A 9 1.99 11.61 21.50
CA LEU A 9 0.79 11.04 20.90
C LEU A 9 -0.45 11.71 21.51
N ASP A 10 -1.34 12.21 20.65
CA ASP A 10 -2.61 12.81 21.07
C ASP A 10 -3.44 11.79 21.89
N GLU A 11 -3.93 12.20 23.06
CA GLU A 11 -4.67 11.32 23.98
C GLU A 11 -5.95 10.75 23.33
N ARG A 12 -6.60 11.50 22.42
CA ARG A 12 -7.75 11.01 21.66
C ARG A 12 -7.35 9.85 20.75
N ILE A 13 -6.17 9.92 20.14
CA ILE A 13 -5.64 8.82 19.30
C ILE A 13 -5.36 7.60 20.18
N HIS A 14 -4.70 7.80 21.33
CA HIS A 14 -4.40 6.73 22.26
C HIS A 14 -5.67 6.04 22.81
N ALA A 15 -6.71 6.81 23.16
CA ALA A 15 -8.00 6.28 23.58
C ALA A 15 -8.68 5.46 22.47
N ARG A 16 -8.64 5.92 21.23
CA ARG A 16 -9.18 5.19 20.08
C ARG A 16 -8.43 3.89 19.82
N LEU A 17 -7.10 3.90 19.92
CA LEU A 17 -6.28 2.69 19.80
C LEU A 17 -6.63 1.68 20.88
N ARG A 18 -6.82 2.12 22.13
CA ARG A 18 -7.26 1.25 23.23
C ARG A 18 -8.63 0.63 22.96
N GLY A 19 -9.60 1.41 22.51
CA GLY A 19 -10.92 0.90 22.16
C GLY A 19 -10.87 -0.13 21.02
N ARG A 20 -10.06 0.12 19.99
CA ARG A 20 -9.87 -0.79 18.86
C ARG A 20 -9.17 -2.10 19.29
N ALA A 21 -8.14 -1.99 20.12
CA ALA A 21 -7.43 -3.14 20.67
C ALA A 21 -8.35 -4.04 21.52
N ALA A 22 -9.19 -3.43 22.37
CA ALA A 22 -10.20 -4.14 23.15
C ALA A 22 -11.23 -4.86 22.26
N LYS A 23 -11.70 -4.21 21.19
CA LYS A 23 -12.60 -4.81 20.20
C LYS A 23 -11.98 -6.03 19.51
N HIS A 24 -10.68 -5.99 19.25
CA HIS A 24 -9.95 -7.09 18.61
C HIS A 24 -9.38 -8.11 19.62
N GLY A 25 -9.62 -7.95 20.92
CA GLY A 25 -9.15 -8.87 21.96
C GLY A 25 -7.62 -8.93 22.09
N ARG A 26 -6.91 -7.84 21.80
CA ARG A 26 -5.43 -7.78 21.85
C ARG A 26 -4.92 -6.55 22.61
N SER A 27 -3.64 -6.54 22.94
CA SER A 27 -3.00 -5.39 23.59
C SER A 27 -2.92 -4.18 22.64
N VAL A 28 -2.78 -2.98 23.20
CA VAL A 28 -2.60 -1.75 22.41
C VAL A 28 -1.37 -1.85 21.52
N GLU A 29 -0.27 -2.40 22.03
CA GLU A 29 0.94 -2.64 21.27
C GLU A 29 0.71 -3.60 20.09
N ALA A 30 -0.03 -4.70 20.31
CA ALA A 30 -0.38 -5.64 19.24
C ALA A 30 -1.30 -5.01 18.19
N GLU A 31 -2.20 -4.10 18.60
CA GLU A 31 -3.01 -3.31 17.67
C GLU A 31 -2.15 -2.37 16.82
N VAL A 32 -1.23 -1.63 17.46
CA VAL A 32 -0.31 -0.73 16.76
C VAL A 32 0.55 -1.51 15.77
N ARG A 33 1.11 -2.65 16.18
CA ARG A 33 1.91 -3.51 15.30
C ARG A 33 1.11 -3.94 14.08
N ALA A 34 -0.10 -4.45 14.26
CA ALA A 34 -0.91 -4.90 13.12
C ALA A 34 -1.39 -3.76 12.21
N ILE A 35 -1.61 -2.56 12.75
CA ILE A 35 -1.88 -1.36 11.92
C ILE A 35 -0.65 -1.03 11.08
N LEU A 36 0.54 -1.06 11.68
CA LEU A 36 1.79 -0.82 10.98
C LEU A 36 2.00 -1.90 9.92
N ASP A 37 1.89 -3.18 10.27
CA ASP A 37 1.99 -4.31 9.33
C ASP A 37 1.05 -4.07 8.15
N ALA A 38 -0.25 -3.89 8.36
CA ALA A 38 -1.20 -3.63 7.27
C ALA A 38 -0.92 -2.35 6.46
N ALA A 39 -0.26 -1.34 7.05
CA ALA A 39 0.09 -0.10 6.38
C ALA A 39 1.41 -0.20 5.59
N VAL A 40 2.33 -1.07 6.01
CA VAL A 40 3.62 -1.29 5.33
C VAL A 40 3.60 -2.49 4.40
N ASP A 41 2.64 -3.40 4.58
CA ASP A 41 2.31 -4.52 3.70
C ASP A 41 1.60 -4.00 2.42
N LEU A 42 2.20 -2.98 1.81
CA LEU A 42 2.07 -2.78 0.38
C LEU A 42 2.66 -4.03 -0.27
N PRO A 43 2.07 -4.55 -1.35
CA PRO A 43 2.57 -5.76 -1.99
C PRO A 43 4.08 -5.64 -2.19
N GLU A 44 4.84 -6.57 -1.59
CA GLU A 44 6.30 -6.67 -1.79
C GLU A 44 6.63 -6.76 -3.28
N GLU A 45 5.69 -7.29 -4.06
CA GLU A 45 5.79 -7.34 -5.50
C GLU A 45 5.65 -5.94 -6.12
N ASN A 46 6.74 -5.53 -6.75
CA ASN A 46 6.74 -4.54 -7.81
C ASN A 46 5.51 -4.76 -8.72
N ILE A 47 4.73 -3.71 -8.96
CA ILE A 47 3.52 -3.74 -9.79
C ILE A 47 3.77 -4.45 -11.13
N LEU A 48 4.96 -4.29 -11.71
CA LEU A 48 5.36 -4.95 -12.96
C LEU A 48 5.51 -6.47 -12.78
N LEU A 49 6.05 -6.94 -11.65
CA LEU A 49 6.11 -8.37 -11.34
C LEU A 49 4.72 -8.96 -11.12
N ALA A 50 3.87 -8.28 -10.35
CA ALA A 50 2.49 -8.72 -10.11
C ALA A 50 1.69 -8.81 -11.42
N LEU A 51 1.83 -7.80 -12.30
CA LEU A 51 1.23 -7.79 -13.64
C LEU A 51 1.79 -8.93 -14.50
N HIS A 52 3.10 -9.14 -14.49
CA HIS A 52 3.73 -10.20 -15.26
C HIS A 52 3.24 -11.58 -14.82
N ALA A 53 3.14 -11.84 -13.51
CA ALA A 53 2.61 -13.09 -12.97
C ALA A 53 1.15 -13.32 -13.42
N ALA A 54 0.32 -12.28 -13.40
CA ALA A 54 -1.06 -12.35 -13.87
C ALA A 54 -1.14 -12.67 -15.39
N VAL A 55 -0.28 -12.07 -16.21
CA VAL A 55 -0.25 -12.26 -17.66
C VAL A 55 0.31 -13.64 -18.06
N VAL A 56 1.33 -14.14 -17.36
CA VAL A 56 1.88 -15.48 -17.60
C VAL A 56 0.85 -16.57 -17.30
N GLY A 57 0.04 -16.40 -16.24
CA GLY A 57 -1.00 -17.38 -15.87
C GLY A 57 -2.05 -17.61 -16.96
N VAL A 58 -2.22 -16.67 -17.89
CA VAL A 58 -3.15 -16.77 -19.04
C VAL A 58 -2.43 -17.04 -20.37
N GLY A 59 -1.12 -17.28 -20.35
CA GLY A 59 -0.33 -17.59 -21.55
C GLY A 59 0.14 -16.38 -22.36
N GLY A 60 0.05 -15.17 -21.80
CA GLY A 60 0.31 -13.93 -22.51
C GLY A 60 -0.93 -13.38 -23.22
N VAL A 61 -0.93 -12.07 -23.48
CA VAL A 61 -2.00 -11.38 -24.23
C VAL A 61 -1.38 -10.62 -25.39
N ASP A 62 -1.95 -10.78 -26.59
CA ASP A 62 -1.63 -9.93 -27.73
C ASP A 62 -2.65 -8.80 -27.79
N LEU A 63 -2.23 -7.60 -27.38
CA LEU A 63 -3.10 -6.42 -27.36
C LEU A 63 -2.94 -5.65 -28.67
N PRO A 64 -4.02 -5.40 -29.43
CA PRO A 64 -3.92 -4.61 -30.65
C PRO A 64 -3.45 -3.21 -30.30
N THR A 65 -2.38 -2.76 -30.96
CA THR A 65 -1.88 -1.40 -30.74
C THR A 65 -2.87 -0.40 -31.35
N PRO A 66 -3.44 0.53 -30.57
CA PRO A 66 -4.39 1.49 -31.10
C PRO A 66 -3.69 2.47 -32.06
N VAL A 67 -4.42 2.90 -33.09
CA VAL A 67 -3.94 3.95 -34.00
C VAL A 67 -3.81 5.25 -33.21
N ARG A 68 -2.66 5.93 -33.32
CA ARG A 68 -2.47 7.25 -32.70
C ARG A 68 -3.26 8.30 -33.48
N THR A 69 -4.37 8.76 -32.93
CA THR A 69 -5.21 9.82 -33.51
C THR A 69 -4.96 11.20 -32.91
N ASP A 70 -4.33 11.25 -31.73
CA ASP A 70 -4.10 12.50 -31.00
C ASP A 70 -2.80 13.20 -31.40
N GLN A 71 -2.81 14.53 -31.32
CA GLN A 71 -1.62 15.35 -31.52
C GLN A 71 -0.69 15.22 -30.29
N PRO A 72 0.64 15.13 -30.49
CA PRO A 72 1.58 15.07 -29.37
C PRO A 72 1.45 16.29 -28.46
N ARG A 73 1.63 16.12 -27.16
CA ARG A 73 1.71 17.27 -26.23
C ARG A 73 2.90 18.15 -26.66
N SER A 74 2.71 19.47 -26.67
CA SER A 74 3.82 20.39 -26.87
C SER A 74 4.82 20.24 -25.72
N VAL A 75 6.11 20.16 -26.04
CA VAL A 75 7.20 20.18 -25.06
C VAL A 75 7.85 21.56 -25.15
N ASP A 76 7.96 22.23 -24.00
CA ASP A 76 8.74 23.46 -23.88
C ASP A 76 10.22 23.10 -23.79
N LEU A 77 11.04 23.69 -24.66
CA LEU A 77 12.49 23.47 -24.76
C LEU A 77 13.29 24.73 -24.41
N SER A 78 12.62 25.76 -23.87
CA SER A 78 13.27 27.00 -23.44
C SER A 78 14.00 26.90 -22.10
#